data_AF-A0A7W0SGT0-F1
#
_entry.id   AF-A0A7W0SGT0-F1
#
_cell.length_a   1.000
_cell.length_b   1.000
_cell.length_c   1.000
_cell.angle_alpha   90.00
_cell.angle_beta   90.00
_cell.angle_gamma   90.00
#
_symmetry.space_group_name_H-M   'P 1'
#
loop_
_entity.id
_entity.type
_entity.pdbx_description
1 polymer ?
#
loop_
_entity_poly.entity_id
_entity_poly.type
_entity_poly.pdbx_seq_one_letter_code
_entity_poly.pdbx_strand_id
1 'polypeptide(L)'
;MRAVGIDGDYESNEPGLVFGATGIADDWPSIRSVLLEAFRLTQLAVVAVEPIVYVVSSDDLLGRNGAASAAVAAGLVSAGRTAGIELANVGLPINVIAIDDEIPGDQVKRWVQRMLEADGAQGELIHLGPGHLGKALG
;
A
#
# COMPACT_ATOMS: atom_id res chain seq x y z
N MET A 1 1.31 -5.61 -15.28
CA MET A 1 0.64 -5.66 -13.97
C MET A 1 1.20 -6.81 -13.14
N ARG A 2 1.78 -6.52 -11.97
CA ARG A 2 2.13 -7.51 -10.94
C ARG A 2 1.40 -7.10 -9.67
N ALA A 3 0.22 -7.67 -9.45
CA ALA A 3 -0.50 -7.54 -8.19
C ALA A 3 -0.09 -8.69 -7.27
N VAL A 4 0.31 -8.38 -6.04
CA VAL A 4 0.48 -9.37 -4.98
C VAL A 4 -0.39 -8.93 -3.80
N GLY A 5 -1.49 -9.69 -3.59
CA GLY A 5 -2.24 -9.90 -2.35
C GLY A 5 -2.89 -8.73 -1.60
N ILE A 6 -4.18 -8.46 -1.88
CA ILE A 6 -5.24 -8.31 -0.84
C ILE A 6 -6.53 -8.88 -1.43
N ASP A 7 -6.86 -10.15 -1.18
CA ASP A 7 -8.14 -10.86 -1.45
C ASP A 7 -8.98 -10.48 -2.70
N GLY A 8 -8.35 -9.93 -3.74
CA GLY A 8 -9.00 -9.42 -4.92
C GLY A 8 -7.95 -9.08 -5.95
N ASP A 9 -8.07 -9.70 -7.13
CA ASP A 9 -7.34 -9.28 -8.31
C ASP A 9 -7.80 -7.85 -8.66
N TYR A 10 -7.01 -6.85 -8.26
CA TYR A 10 -7.19 -5.46 -8.62
C TYR A 10 -6.69 -5.24 -10.05
N GLU A 11 -7.35 -5.85 -11.04
CA GLU A 11 -7.06 -5.60 -12.45
C GLU A 11 -7.29 -4.12 -12.80
N SER A 12 -6.19 -3.40 -13.04
CA SER A 12 -6.17 -2.08 -13.68
C SER A 12 -5.65 -2.21 -15.11
N ASN A 13 -6.21 -1.42 -16.02
CA ASN A 13 -5.71 -1.33 -17.41
C ASN A 13 -4.44 -0.45 -17.54
N GLU A 14 -4.08 0.28 -16.49
CA GLU A 14 -2.87 1.12 -16.44
C GLU A 14 -1.66 0.33 -15.92
N PRO A 15 -0.46 0.51 -16.52
CA PRO A 15 0.78 -0.09 -16.02
C PRO A 15 1.14 0.49 -14.65
N GLY A 16 1.63 -0.34 -13.74
CA GLY A 16 1.84 0.04 -12.34
C GLY A 16 2.08 -1.16 -11.42
N LEU A 17 2.75 -0.88 -10.30
CA LEU A 17 2.87 -1.82 -9.18
C LEU A 17 1.75 -1.54 -8.16
N VAL A 18 0.99 -2.57 -7.83
CA VAL A 18 0.08 -2.56 -6.68
C VAL A 18 0.50 -3.69 -5.77
N PHE A 19 0.91 -3.36 -4.55
CA PHE A 19 1.41 -4.34 -3.59
C PHE A 19 0.64 -4.22 -2.28
N GLY A 20 0.06 -5.34 -1.84
CA GLY A 20 -0.47 -5.50 -0.50
C GLY A 20 0.10 -6.76 0.14
N ALA A 21 -0.16 -6.91 1.43
CA ALA A 21 0.18 -8.13 2.15
C ALA A 21 -0.93 -8.50 3.12
N THR A 22 -1.30 -9.77 3.14
CA THR A 22 -2.29 -10.35 4.05
C THR A 22 -1.75 -11.64 4.66
N GLY A 23 -2.31 -12.07 5.80
CA GLY A 23 -2.01 -13.38 6.39
C GLY A 23 -0.56 -13.57 6.82
N ILE A 24 0.07 -12.54 7.38
CA ILE A 24 1.49 -12.56 7.77
C ILE A 24 1.65 -13.33 9.08
N ALA A 25 2.45 -14.39 9.07
CA ALA A 25 2.74 -15.12 10.30
C ALA A 25 3.51 -14.24 11.31
N ASP A 26 3.23 -14.42 12.60
CA ASP A 26 3.79 -13.59 13.68
C ASP A 26 5.23 -13.99 14.03
N ASP A 27 6.12 -13.91 13.04
CA ASP A 27 7.53 -14.21 13.15
C ASP A 27 8.37 -13.26 12.28
N TRP A 28 9.59 -12.99 12.73
CA TRP A 28 10.50 -12.07 12.04
C TRP A 28 10.86 -12.49 10.60
N PRO A 29 11.17 -13.77 10.30
CA PRO A 29 11.39 -14.22 8.93
C PRO A 29 10.24 -13.87 7.97
N SER A 30 8.99 -14.04 8.39
CA SER A 30 7.80 -13.71 7.59
C SER A 30 7.70 -12.21 7.32
N ILE A 31 7.84 -11.38 8.36
CA ILE A 31 7.87 -9.91 8.23
C ILE A 31 8.97 -9.46 7.25
N ARG A 32 10.19 -9.98 7.44
CA ARG A 32 11.35 -9.65 6.60
C ARG A 32 11.12 -10.06 5.15
N SER A 33 10.54 -11.23 4.91
CA SER A 33 10.27 -11.75 3.57
C SER A 33 9.32 -10.83 2.81
N VAL A 34 8.22 -10.41 3.45
CA VAL A 34 7.24 -9.51 2.84
C VAL A 34 7.84 -8.14 2.50
N LEU A 35 8.58 -7.53 3.45
CA LEU A 35 9.23 -6.24 3.22
C LEU A 35 10.31 -6.31 2.13
N LEU A 36 11.07 -7.41 2.07
CA LEU A 36 12.07 -7.60 1.03
C LEU A 36 11.44 -7.75 -0.36
N GLU A 37 10.30 -8.45 -0.46
CA GLU A 37 9.59 -8.56 -1.73
C GLU A 37 8.99 -7.22 -2.16
N ALA A 38 8.38 -6.47 -1.24
CA ALA A 38 7.90 -5.11 -1.52
C ALA A 38 9.04 -4.23 -2.07
N PHE A 39 10.21 -4.25 -1.41
CA PHE A 39 11.38 -3.52 -1.86
C PHE A 39 11.83 -3.94 -3.28
N ARG A 40 11.95 -5.25 -3.53
CA ARG A 40 12.39 -5.79 -4.82
C ARG A 40 11.43 -5.41 -5.95
N LEU A 41 10.12 -5.52 -5.71
CA LEU A 41 9.11 -5.14 -6.70
C LEU A 41 9.14 -3.64 -6.97
N THR A 42 9.31 -2.82 -5.94
CA THR A 42 9.47 -1.37 -6.07
C THR A 42 10.69 -1.01 -6.91
N GLN A 43 11.83 -1.66 -6.70
CA GLN A 43 13.01 -1.43 -7.58
C GLN A 43 12.70 -1.73 -9.04
N LEU A 44 11.96 -2.81 -9.32
CA LEU A 44 11.57 -3.17 -10.69
C LEU A 44 10.61 -2.13 -11.29
N ALA A 45 9.63 -1.66 -10.52
CA ALA A 45 8.70 -0.63 -10.95
C ALA A 45 9.41 0.69 -11.24
N VAL A 46 10.33 1.11 -10.38
CA VAL A 46 11.15 2.32 -10.59
C VAL A 46 11.98 2.22 -11.88
N VAL A 47 12.63 1.08 -12.13
CA VAL A 47 13.38 0.86 -13.38
C VAL A 47 12.48 0.89 -14.61
N ALA A 48 11.25 0.39 -14.49
CA ALA A 48 10.23 0.42 -15.53
C ALA A 48 9.53 1.78 -15.69
N VAL A 49 9.81 2.75 -14.81
CA VAL A 49 9.11 4.05 -14.74
C VAL A 49 7.60 3.83 -14.53
N GLU A 50 7.26 2.86 -13.69
CA GLU A 50 5.88 2.52 -13.36
C GLU A 50 5.46 3.10 -12.00
N PRO A 51 4.26 3.69 -11.89
CA PRO A 51 3.73 4.22 -10.64
C PRO A 51 3.48 3.10 -9.62
N ILE A 52 3.53 3.42 -8.33
CA ILE A 52 3.49 2.44 -7.24
C ILE A 52 2.40 2.75 -6.24
N VAL A 53 1.61 1.75 -5.86
CA VAL A 53 0.64 1.85 -4.77
C VAL A 53 0.87 0.70 -3.79
N TYR A 54 1.21 1.05 -2.55
CA TYR A 54 1.10 0.10 -1.46
C TYR A 54 -0.31 0.12 -0.89
N VAL A 55 -0.83 -1.04 -0.56
CA VAL A 55 -2.16 -1.18 0.03
C VAL A 55 -2.02 -1.92 1.36
N VAL A 56 -2.60 -1.36 2.41
CA VAL A 56 -2.53 -1.88 3.78
C VAL A 56 -3.92 -1.87 4.42
N SER A 57 -4.16 -2.73 5.41
CA SER A 57 -5.35 -2.59 6.25
C SER A 57 -5.18 -1.42 7.23
N SER A 58 -6.24 -0.65 7.44
CA SER A 58 -6.28 0.35 8.52
C SER A 58 -6.09 -0.30 9.89
N ASP A 59 -6.59 -1.52 10.09
CA ASP A 59 -6.45 -2.24 11.36
C ASP A 59 -5.02 -2.70 11.61
N ASP A 60 -4.26 -3.00 10.55
CA ASP A 60 -2.81 -3.28 10.66
C ASP A 60 -2.06 -2.03 11.15
N LEU A 61 -2.36 -0.86 10.58
CA LEU A 61 -1.75 0.42 11.02
C LEU A 61 -2.05 0.75 12.48
N LEU A 62 -3.18 0.27 13.00
CA LEU A 62 -3.60 0.46 14.39
C LEU A 62 -3.16 -0.69 15.31
N GLY A 63 -2.48 -1.71 14.78
CA GLY A 63 -2.01 -2.86 15.54
C GLY A 63 -3.08 -3.86 15.97
N ARG A 64 -4.28 -3.80 15.38
CA ARG A 64 -5.42 -4.64 15.75
C ARG A 64 -5.33 -6.08 15.23
N ASN A 65 -4.57 -6.29 14.16
CA ASN A 65 -4.33 -7.61 13.56
C ASN A 65 -3.00 -8.25 14.00
N GLY A 66 -2.36 -7.72 15.06
CA GLY A 66 -1.12 -8.27 15.62
C GLY A 66 0.14 -7.52 15.19
N ALA A 67 1.26 -7.88 15.84
CA ALA A 67 2.52 -7.16 15.73
C ALA A 67 3.17 -7.31 14.34
N ALA A 68 3.13 -8.49 13.73
CA ALA A 68 3.68 -8.70 12.40
C ALA A 68 2.99 -7.87 11.31
N SER A 69 1.66 -7.88 11.24
CA SER A 69 0.91 -7.08 10.27
C SER A 69 1.15 -5.58 10.48
N ALA A 70 1.19 -5.13 11.74
CA ALA A 70 1.52 -3.74 12.07
C ALA A 70 2.93 -3.34 11.63
N ALA A 71 3.92 -4.21 11.84
CA ALA A 71 5.30 -3.97 11.43
C ALA A 71 5.43 -3.84 9.91
N VAL A 72 4.72 -4.70 9.15
CA VAL A 72 4.71 -4.60 7.69
C VAL A 72 3.99 -3.35 7.22
N ALA A 73 2.81 -3.04 7.74
CA ALA A 73 2.06 -1.85 7.35
C ALA A 73 2.86 -0.56 7.64
N ALA A 74 3.49 -0.46 8.82
CA ALA A 74 4.37 0.66 9.15
C ALA A 74 5.60 0.74 8.24
N GLY A 75 6.20 -0.41 7.89
CA GLY A 75 7.31 -0.49 6.95
C GLY A 75 6.94 0.00 5.56
N LEU A 76 5.78 -0.38 5.03
CA LEU A 76 5.25 0.06 3.73
C LEU A 76 4.93 1.57 3.74
N VAL A 77 4.32 2.10 4.80
CA VAL A 77 4.10 3.55 4.96
C VAL A 77 5.42 4.32 4.96
N SER A 78 6.42 3.86 5.71
CA SER A 78 7.74 4.49 5.73
C SER A 78 8.40 4.43 4.35
N ALA A 79 8.36 3.27 3.68
CA ALA A 79 8.93 3.10 2.34
C ALA A 79 8.25 4.02 1.31
N GLY A 80 6.92 4.12 1.35
CA GLY A 80 6.14 4.99 0.46
C GLY A 80 6.53 6.46 0.60
N ARG A 81 6.68 6.94 1.84
CA ARG A 81 7.14 8.32 2.11
C ARG A 81 8.56 8.58 1.63
N THR A 82 9.50 7.69 1.95
CA THR A 82 10.90 7.84 1.55
C THR A 82 11.05 7.83 0.04
N ALA A 83 10.48 6.83 -0.63
CA ALA A 83 10.53 6.75 -2.08
C ALA A 83 9.76 7.90 -2.75
N GLY A 84 8.66 8.38 -2.16
CA GLY A 84 7.94 9.55 -2.65
C GLY A 84 8.83 10.79 -2.74
N ILE A 85 9.68 11.03 -1.74
CA ILE A 85 10.63 12.13 -1.76
C ILE A 85 11.71 11.93 -2.84
N GLU A 86 12.25 10.71 -2.94
CA GLU A 86 13.32 10.40 -3.89
C GLU A 86 12.85 10.48 -5.36
N LEU A 87 11.61 10.04 -5.61
CA LEU A 87 11.00 9.96 -6.93
C LEU A 87 10.30 11.25 -7.36
N ALA A 88 10.19 12.25 -6.48
CA ALA A 88 9.51 13.52 -6.77
C ALA A 88 10.14 14.25 -7.97
N ASN A 89 11.46 14.22 -8.08
CA ASN A 89 12.17 14.91 -9.15
C ASN A 89 11.99 14.26 -10.53
N VAL A 90 11.53 13.01 -10.59
CA VAL A 90 11.29 12.28 -11.84
C VAL A 90 9.80 12.10 -12.15
N GLY A 91 8.91 12.69 -11.33
CA GLY A 91 7.46 12.65 -11.54
C GLY A 91 6.86 11.25 -11.47
N LEU A 92 7.48 10.33 -10.73
CA LEU A 92 6.98 8.97 -10.58
C LEU A 92 6.20 8.83 -9.27
N PRO A 93 4.86 8.73 -9.29
CA PRO A 93 4.08 8.73 -8.06
C PRO A 93 4.23 7.39 -7.33
N ILE A 94 4.33 7.49 -6.00
CA ILE A 94 4.23 6.36 -5.08
C ILE A 94 3.36 6.77 -3.90
N ASN A 95 2.32 5.99 -3.61
CA ASN A 95 1.38 6.28 -2.52
C ASN A 95 1.03 5.04 -1.71
N VAL A 96 0.42 5.25 -0.55
CA VAL A 96 -0.10 4.20 0.31
C VAL A 96 -1.60 4.40 0.52
N ILE A 97 -2.38 3.34 0.34
CA ILE A 97 -3.81 3.32 0.63
C ILE A 97 -4.04 2.41 1.84
N ALA A 98 -4.59 2.98 2.90
CA ALA A 98 -5.11 2.23 4.04
C ALA A 98 -6.61 1.98 3.85
N ILE A 99 -7.03 0.73 3.99
CA ILE A 99 -8.41 0.30 3.71
C ILE A 99 -9.04 -0.29 4.97
N ASP A 100 -10.25 0.16 5.29
CA ASP A 100 -11.10 -0.53 6.25
C ASP A 100 -11.86 -1.70 5.60
N ASP A 101 -12.12 -2.76 6.35
CA ASP A 101 -12.80 -3.98 5.86
C ASP A 101 -14.19 -3.73 5.23
N GLU A 102 -14.85 -2.63 5.61
CA GLU A 102 -16.18 -2.26 5.11
C GLU A 102 -16.15 -1.58 3.73
N ILE A 103 -14.97 -1.21 3.22
CA ILE A 103 -14.86 -0.52 1.93
C ILE A 103 -15.08 -1.50 0.77
N PRO A 104 -16.05 -1.24 -0.12
CA PRO A 104 -16.27 -2.07 -1.30
C PRO A 104 -15.04 -2.16 -2.21
N GLY A 105 -14.74 -3.36 -2.72
CA GLY A 105 -13.57 -3.60 -3.57
C GLY A 105 -13.54 -2.77 -4.87
N ASP A 106 -14.69 -2.42 -5.44
CA ASP A 106 -14.77 -1.52 -6.60
C ASP A 106 -14.33 -0.08 -6.25
N GLN A 107 -14.63 0.37 -5.02
CA GLN A 107 -14.17 1.65 -4.52
C GLN A 107 -12.65 1.65 -4.32
N VAL A 108 -12.09 0.56 -3.77
CA VAL A 108 -10.64 0.37 -3.68
C VAL A 108 -9.99 0.43 -5.06
N LYS A 109 -10.51 -0.30 -6.05
CA LYS A 109 -10.01 -0.30 -7.43
C LYS A 109 -9.95 1.11 -8.02
N ARG A 110 -11.02 1.90 -7.84
CA ARG A 110 -11.07 3.30 -8.33
C ARG A 110 -9.99 4.16 -7.69
N TRP A 111 -9.75 4.02 -6.39
CA TRP A 111 -8.72 4.78 -5.69
C TRP A 111 -7.31 4.35 -6.08
N VAL A 112 -7.06 3.05 -6.20
CA VAL A 112 -5.79 2.53 -6.72
C VAL A 112 -5.50 3.09 -8.11
N GLN A 113 -6.46 3.01 -9.03
CA GLN A 113 -6.32 3.56 -10.38
C GLN A 113 -5.96 5.05 -10.35
N ARG A 114 -6.67 5.83 -9.54
CA ARG A 114 -6.39 7.26 -9.38
C ARG A 114 -4.99 7.55 -8.84
N MET A 115 -4.46 6.69 -7.95
CA MET A 115 -3.11 6.85 -7.40
C MET A 115 -2.00 6.41 -8.37
N LEU A 116 -2.34 5.70 -9.44
CA LEU A 116 -1.42 5.33 -10.51
C LEU A 116 -1.32 6.42 -11.61
N GLU A 117 -2.17 7.45 -11.59
CA GLU A 117 -2.10 8.57 -12.54
C GLU A 117 -0.81 9.41 -12.31
N ALA A 118 -0.13 9.81 -13.40
CA ALA A 118 1.19 10.45 -13.35
C ALA A 118 1.23 11.82 -12.63
N ASP A 119 0.10 12.53 -12.55
CA ASP A 119 -0.06 13.80 -11.83
C ASP A 119 -0.72 13.61 -10.44
N GLY A 120 -0.67 12.39 -9.92
CA GLY A 120 -1.26 12.01 -8.64
C GLY A 120 -0.55 12.60 -7.42
N ALA A 121 -1.09 12.32 -6.24
CA ALA A 121 -0.41 12.57 -4.98
C ALA A 121 0.95 11.84 -4.92
N GLN A 122 1.86 12.27 -4.05
CA GLN A 122 3.18 11.64 -3.95
C GLN A 122 3.64 11.50 -2.51
N GLY A 123 3.97 10.27 -2.13
CA GLY A 123 4.38 9.90 -0.77
C GLY A 123 3.24 9.95 0.24
N GLU A 124 1.99 10.03 -0.21
CA GLU A 124 0.83 10.23 0.66
C GLU A 124 0.27 8.91 1.21
N LEU A 125 -0.31 9.00 2.40
CA LEU A 125 -1.13 7.95 3.00
C LEU A 125 -2.60 8.36 2.92
N ILE A 126 -3.39 7.63 2.13
CA ILE A 126 -4.81 7.86 1.93
C ILE A 126 -5.59 6.82 2.74
N HIS A 127 -6.48 7.28 3.63
CA HIS A 127 -7.40 6.40 4.36
C HIS A 127 -8.72 6.28 3.62
N LEU A 128 -9.15 5.04 3.37
CA LEU A 128 -10.48 4.70 2.87
C LEU A 128 -11.28 4.09 4.01
N GLY A 129 -12.23 4.89 4.52
CA GLY A 129 -13.13 4.50 5.61
C GLY A 129 -12.83 5.19 6.94
N PRO A 130 -13.77 5.15 7.91
CA PRO A 130 -13.69 5.89 9.17
C PRO A 130 -12.90 5.20 10.29
N GLY A 131 -12.40 3.98 10.11
CA GLY A 131 -11.80 3.11 11.13
C GLY A 131 -10.56 3.71 11.81
N HIS A 132 -9.90 4.65 11.13
CA HIS A 132 -8.77 5.44 11.63
C HIS A 132 -9.17 6.60 12.56
N LEU A 133 -10.44 7.03 12.57
CA LEU A 133 -10.89 8.24 13.30
C LEU A 133 -11.09 8.02 14.80
N GLY A 134 -10.91 6.79 15.30
CA GLY A 134 -11.16 6.45 16.70
C GLY A 134 -12.65 6.52 17.07
N LYS A 135 -13.09 5.67 18.01
CA LYS A 135 -14.44 5.79 18.57
C LYS A 135 -14.47 6.93 19.59
N ALA A 136 -14.61 8.17 19.13
CA ALA A 136 -14.80 9.30 20.03
C ALA A 136 -16.20 9.32 20.69
N LEU A 137 -17.15 8.50 20.19
CA LEU A 137 -18.54 8.42 20.65
C LEU A 137 -19.05 6.96 20.71
N GLY A 138 -18.27 6.07 21.30
CA GLY A 138 -18.66 4.66 21.55
C GLY A 138 -18.88 4.39 23.02
#